data_AF-A0A2D4XJ99-F1
#
_entry.id   AF-A0A2D4XJ99-F1
#
_cell.length_a   1.000
_cell.length_b   1.000
_cell.length_c   1.000
_cell.angle_alpha   90.00
_cell.angle_beta   90.00
_cell.angle_gamma   90.00
#
_symmetry.space_group_name_H-M   'P 1'
#
loop_
_entity.id
_entity.type
_entity.pdbx_description
1 polymer ?
#
loop_
_entity_poly.entity_id
_entity_poly.type
_entity_poly.pdbx_seq_one_letter_code
_entity_poly.pdbx_strand_id
1 'polypeptide(L)'
;MEKVRDIISANLLKHSQFEEYFKIIEIIEEHTFLNPDVCIESCKALVEGISKTILINLDNTKTTDNIDKDDLPKLFKDAMRKLSDECEDLEGDFAARFSAIIQVIAEIRNKRSDISHGRMAPKFIFSSSKLASTVVNMTDSMLEYILEHYFSIDHYKDSILDYNSEQMEAYNDWLDESVDFPIKKARYSKLLYENDYDEYESRYSDEYLKSKEEDEIEHKEAVAVIEEKETIETIDPATQEQPVAIPVEEQEEKQVEKLVSDFDEETFWSEVRNQALQEFAEAENLKSEELKEVVNEYLFSEKPPLRDDVAKTMNERPKLSEFKTIVPSLTDRIMAFANDLNNPEAEA
;
A
#
# COMPACT_ATOMS: atom_id res chain seq x y z
N MET A 1 7.36 21.11 14.14
CA MET A 1 6.98 19.72 14.43
C MET A 1 5.84 19.68 15.44
N GLU A 2 5.07 20.78 15.50
CA GLU A 2 3.99 20.98 16.47
C GLU A 2 2.79 20.12 16.08
N LYS A 3 2.45 20.11 14.79
CA LYS A 3 1.31 19.36 14.25
C LYS A 3 1.45 17.86 14.46
N VAL A 4 2.62 17.30 14.14
CA VAL A 4 2.92 15.88 14.37
C VAL A 4 2.89 15.55 15.87
N ARG A 5 3.42 16.44 16.72
CA ARG A 5 3.37 16.24 18.18
C ARG A 5 1.93 16.22 18.68
N ASP A 6 1.11 17.16 18.24
CA ASP A 6 -0.28 17.30 18.66
C ASP A 6 -1.12 16.10 18.23
N ILE A 7 -0.99 15.67 16.97
CA ILE A 7 -1.77 14.54 16.46
C ILE A 7 -1.38 13.21 17.11
N ILE A 8 -0.08 12.98 17.38
CA ILE A 8 0.35 11.81 18.14
C ILE A 8 -0.22 11.88 19.56
N SER A 9 -0.08 13.03 20.23
CA SER A 9 -0.56 13.21 21.61
C SER A 9 -2.06 12.95 21.74
N ALA A 10 -2.86 13.37 20.74
CA ALA A 10 -4.30 13.15 20.71
C ALA A 10 -4.69 11.67 20.58
N ASN A 11 -3.80 10.82 20.06
CA ASN A 11 -4.07 9.43 19.70
C ASN A 11 -3.33 8.38 20.55
N LEU A 12 -2.55 8.79 21.56
CA LEU A 12 -1.76 7.89 22.41
C LEU A 12 -2.58 6.84 23.16
N LEU A 13 -3.86 7.09 23.44
CA LEU A 13 -4.71 6.11 24.12
C LEU A 13 -4.92 4.84 23.30
N LYS A 14 -4.97 4.97 21.96
CA LYS A 14 -5.11 3.85 21.03
C LYS A 14 -3.76 3.43 20.42
N HIS A 15 -2.83 4.36 20.30
CA HIS A 15 -1.55 4.16 19.60
C HIS A 15 -0.36 4.56 20.48
N SER A 16 -0.22 3.91 21.63
CA SER A 16 0.80 4.24 22.63
C SER A 16 2.24 4.11 22.11
N GLN A 17 2.48 3.21 21.14
CA GLN A 17 3.79 3.02 20.50
C GLN A 17 4.32 4.28 19.81
N PHE A 18 3.45 5.21 19.41
CA PHE A 18 3.89 6.47 18.79
C PHE A 18 4.55 7.43 19.78
N GLU A 19 4.45 7.19 21.10
CA GLU A 19 5.17 7.98 22.13
C GLU A 19 6.68 7.95 21.91
N GLU A 20 7.23 6.86 21.36
CA GLU A 20 8.66 6.73 21.05
C GLU A 20 9.16 7.83 20.10
N TYR A 21 8.29 8.39 19.26
CA TYR A 21 8.64 9.45 18.33
C TYR A 21 8.82 10.82 18.99
N PHE A 22 8.37 11.04 20.23
CA PHE A 22 8.59 12.34 20.88
C PHE A 22 10.06 12.67 21.06
N LYS A 23 10.91 11.67 21.30
CA LYS A 23 12.35 11.88 21.45
C LYS A 23 12.98 12.43 20.17
N ILE A 24 12.57 11.93 19.00
CA ILE A 24 13.10 12.45 17.73
C ILE A 24 12.48 13.81 17.37
N ILE A 25 11.21 14.05 17.74
CA ILE A 25 10.55 15.35 17.58
C ILE A 25 11.27 16.44 18.39
N GLU A 26 11.63 16.14 19.64
CA GLU A 26 12.40 17.05 20.51
C GLU A 26 13.75 17.39 19.88
N ILE A 27 14.49 16.40 19.37
CA ILE A 27 15.76 16.63 18.67
C ILE A 27 15.56 17.56 17.46
N ILE A 28 14.49 17.38 16.69
CA ILE A 28 14.21 18.24 15.52
C ILE A 28 13.99 19.68 15.95
N GLU A 29 13.17 19.90 16.98
CA GLU A 29 12.82 21.22 17.49
C GLU A 29 14.05 21.96 18.05
N GLU A 30 14.85 21.27 18.87
CA GLU A 30 16.08 21.83 19.44
C GLU A 30 17.10 22.18 18.36
N HIS A 31 17.30 21.30 17.37
CA HIS A 31 18.39 21.44 16.41
C HIS A 31 18.06 22.29 15.17
N THR A 32 16.81 22.71 14.98
CA THR A 32 16.39 23.47 13.78
C THR A 32 17.26 24.69 13.49
N PHE A 33 17.64 25.45 14.53
CA PHE A 33 18.49 26.64 14.40
C PHE A 33 19.93 26.40 14.86
N LEU A 34 20.15 25.44 15.75
CA LEU A 34 21.46 25.12 16.34
C LEU A 34 22.32 24.27 15.40
N ASN A 35 21.78 23.17 14.89
CA ASN A 35 22.50 22.22 14.02
C ASN A 35 21.57 21.79 12.86
N PRO A 36 21.46 22.62 11.80
CA PRO A 36 20.54 22.37 10.69
C PRO A 36 20.67 21.00 10.03
N ASP A 37 21.88 20.45 9.95
CA ASP A 37 22.12 19.13 9.35
C ASP A 37 21.64 17.97 10.24
N VAL A 38 21.75 18.10 11.57
CA VAL A 38 21.17 17.14 12.53
C VAL A 38 19.64 17.16 12.44
N CYS A 39 19.05 18.35 12.35
CA CYS A 39 17.62 18.52 12.18
C CYS A 39 17.08 17.82 10.91
N ILE A 40 17.73 18.01 9.76
CA ILE A 40 17.35 17.36 8.49
C ILE A 40 17.48 15.84 8.59
N GLU A 41 18.51 15.35 9.27
CA GLU A 41 18.67 13.91 9.52
C GLU A 41 17.56 13.34 10.39
N SER A 42 17.21 14.02 11.48
CA SER A 42 16.11 13.61 12.35
C SER A 42 14.76 13.63 11.63
N CYS A 43 14.52 14.59 10.73
CA CYS A 43 13.32 14.57 9.88
C CYS A 43 13.25 13.30 9.02
N LYS A 44 14.38 12.91 8.40
CA LYS A 44 14.46 11.66 7.62
C LYS A 44 14.13 10.44 8.49
N ALA A 45 14.73 10.35 9.67
CA ALA A 45 14.55 9.20 10.56
C ALA A 45 13.12 9.13 11.12
N LEU A 46 12.47 10.26 11.38
CA LEU A 46 11.06 10.30 11.79
C LEU A 46 10.14 9.78 10.68
N VAL A 47 10.34 10.26 9.44
CA VAL A 47 9.58 9.79 8.27
C VAL A 47 9.76 8.29 8.06
N GLU A 48 10.99 7.79 8.19
CA GLU A 48 11.27 6.36 8.09
C GLU A 48 10.56 5.55 9.16
N GLY A 49 10.67 5.97 10.43
CA GLY A 49 10.02 5.29 11.55
C GLY A 49 8.52 5.17 11.31
N ILE A 50 7.85 6.29 11.07
CA ILE A 50 6.39 6.30 10.83
C ILE A 50 6.01 5.45 9.63
N SER A 51 6.76 5.51 8.52
CA SER A 51 6.49 4.67 7.34
C SER A 51 6.59 3.18 7.68
N LYS A 52 7.57 2.80 8.50
CA LYS A 52 7.74 1.41 8.96
C LYS A 52 6.60 0.98 9.88
N THR A 53 6.19 1.83 10.82
CA THR A 53 5.05 1.54 11.70
C THR A 53 3.77 1.34 10.90
N ILE A 54 3.47 2.22 9.94
CA ILE A 54 2.30 2.09 9.06
C ILE A 54 2.35 0.76 8.31
N LEU A 55 3.50 0.42 7.71
CA LEU A 55 3.65 -0.83 6.96
C LEU A 55 3.52 -2.08 7.82
N ILE A 56 4.14 -2.12 8.99
CA ILE A 56 4.04 -3.28 9.89
C ILE A 56 2.58 -3.49 10.32
N ASN A 57 1.84 -2.41 10.55
CA ASN A 57 0.47 -2.49 11.06
C ASN A 57 -0.57 -2.79 9.96
N LEU A 58 -0.31 -2.36 8.71
CA LEU A 58 -1.27 -2.51 7.59
C LEU A 58 -0.87 -3.56 6.55
N ASP A 59 0.39 -3.98 6.48
CA ASP A 59 0.88 -4.98 5.52
C ASP A 59 1.37 -6.24 6.23
N ASN A 60 0.53 -7.29 6.22
CA ASN A 60 0.84 -8.59 6.83
C ASN A 60 2.10 -9.28 6.26
N THR A 61 2.65 -8.80 5.14
CA THR A 61 3.89 -9.34 4.58
C THR A 61 5.15 -8.68 5.15
N LYS A 62 5.01 -7.54 5.83
CA LYS A 62 6.12 -6.77 6.41
C LYS A 62 6.30 -7.14 7.87
N THR A 63 7.56 -7.39 8.25
CA THR A 63 7.96 -7.69 9.62
C THR A 63 9.19 -6.89 9.98
N THR A 64 9.48 -6.78 11.27
CA THR A 64 10.70 -6.15 11.79
C THR A 64 11.98 -6.72 11.16
N ASP A 65 11.99 -8.01 10.80
CA ASP A 65 13.14 -8.69 10.17
C ASP A 65 13.34 -8.35 8.69
N ASN A 66 12.27 -7.99 7.97
CA ASN A 66 12.31 -7.81 6.52
C ASN A 66 12.22 -6.35 6.06
N ILE A 67 11.74 -5.46 6.92
CA ILE A 67 11.45 -4.07 6.56
C ILE A 67 12.71 -3.22 6.34
N ASP A 68 13.83 -3.57 6.98
CA ASP A 68 15.10 -2.82 6.88
C ASP A 68 15.85 -3.03 5.55
N LYS A 69 15.32 -3.87 4.66
CA LYS A 69 15.93 -4.16 3.35
C LYS A 69 15.62 -3.12 2.29
N ASP A 70 14.54 -2.36 2.47
CA ASP A 70 14.05 -1.39 1.51
C ASP A 70 14.64 0.01 1.78
N ASP A 71 14.78 0.83 0.74
CA ASP A 71 15.19 2.22 0.91
C ASP A 71 14.02 3.10 1.35
N LEU A 72 14.32 4.25 1.95
CA LEU A 72 13.28 5.13 2.49
C LEU A 72 12.24 5.57 1.45
N PRO A 73 12.60 6.00 0.23
CA PRO A 73 11.60 6.36 -0.78
C PRO A 73 10.64 5.22 -1.09
N LYS A 74 11.13 3.98 -1.21
CA LYS A 74 10.29 2.80 -1.40
C LYS A 74 9.41 2.53 -0.19
N LEU A 75 9.98 2.50 1.02
CA LEU A 75 9.24 2.28 2.26
C LEU A 75 8.08 3.28 2.40
N PHE A 76 8.36 4.56 2.16
CA PHE A 76 7.34 5.59 2.23
C PHE A 76 6.25 5.39 1.18
N LYS A 77 6.62 5.11 -0.07
CA LYS A 77 5.65 4.89 -1.16
C LYS A 77 4.76 3.69 -0.88
N ASP A 78 5.35 2.59 -0.43
CA ASP A 78 4.61 1.37 -0.09
C ASP A 78 3.66 1.62 1.09
N ALA A 79 4.11 2.38 2.11
CA ALA A 79 3.27 2.79 3.24
C ALA A 79 2.05 3.61 2.79
N MET A 80 2.25 4.58 1.90
CA MET A 80 1.16 5.43 1.39
C MET A 80 0.15 4.64 0.56
N ARG A 81 0.63 3.69 -0.26
CA ARG A 81 -0.24 2.81 -1.04
C ARG A 81 -1.11 1.96 -0.12
N LYS A 82 -0.48 1.31 0.88
CA LYS A 82 -1.20 0.49 1.85
C LYS A 82 -2.19 1.29 2.67
N LEU A 83 -1.81 2.49 3.10
CA LEU A 83 -2.71 3.37 3.81
C LEU A 83 -3.91 3.79 2.95
N SER A 84 -3.69 4.04 1.64
CA SER A 84 -4.75 4.40 0.70
C SER A 84 -5.69 3.25 0.38
N ASP A 85 -5.21 2.01 0.45
CA ASP A 85 -6.06 0.82 0.29
C ASP A 85 -7.07 0.70 1.46
N GLU A 86 -6.71 1.18 2.66
CA GLU A 86 -7.52 1.10 3.89
C GLU A 86 -8.32 2.39 4.19
N CYS A 87 -7.96 3.52 3.59
CA CYS A 87 -8.56 4.83 3.85
C CYS A 87 -8.97 5.51 2.54
N GLU A 88 -10.26 5.45 2.20
CA GLU A 88 -10.81 6.01 0.95
C GLU A 88 -10.62 7.54 0.85
N ASP A 89 -10.65 8.24 1.98
CA ASP A 89 -10.46 9.70 2.03
C ASP A 89 -9.00 10.13 1.80
N LEU A 90 -8.04 9.20 1.82
CA LEU A 90 -6.64 9.51 1.55
C LEU A 90 -6.39 9.57 0.03
N GLU A 91 -5.97 10.74 -0.45
CA GLU A 91 -5.41 10.89 -1.80
C GLU A 91 -4.03 10.20 -1.93
N GLY A 92 -4.02 8.88 -2.15
CA GLY A 92 -2.83 8.03 -2.14
C GLY A 92 -1.77 8.42 -3.16
N ASP A 93 -2.19 8.79 -4.38
CA ASP A 93 -1.28 9.25 -5.45
C ASP A 93 -0.60 10.58 -5.11
N PHE A 94 -1.33 11.49 -4.46
CA PHE A 94 -0.77 12.74 -3.96
C PHE A 94 0.24 12.46 -2.84
N ALA A 95 -0.13 11.64 -1.85
CA ALA A 95 0.73 11.28 -0.73
C ALA A 95 2.01 10.58 -1.20
N ALA A 96 1.89 9.60 -2.11
CA ALA A 96 3.01 8.84 -2.65
C ALA A 96 4.07 9.72 -3.36
N ARG A 97 3.68 10.88 -3.93
CA ARG A 97 4.61 11.82 -4.59
C ARG A 97 5.57 12.51 -3.61
N PHE A 98 5.26 12.53 -2.31
CA PHE A 98 6.21 13.01 -1.31
C PHE A 98 7.49 12.16 -1.24
N SER A 99 7.46 10.91 -1.71
CA SER A 99 8.66 10.05 -1.82
C SER A 99 9.81 10.72 -2.57
N ALA A 100 9.52 11.50 -3.63
CA ALA A 100 10.53 12.23 -4.38
C ALA A 100 11.18 13.35 -3.53
N ILE A 101 10.41 14.03 -2.69
CA ILE A 101 10.93 15.04 -1.77
C ILE A 101 11.80 14.39 -0.70
N ILE A 102 11.35 13.26 -0.16
CA ILE A 102 12.08 12.47 0.84
C ILE A 102 13.41 11.99 0.27
N GLN A 103 13.45 11.57 -1.00
CA GLN A 103 14.68 11.24 -1.70
C GLN A 103 15.65 12.42 -1.75
N VAL A 104 15.19 13.62 -2.10
CA VAL A 104 16.02 14.84 -2.10
C VAL A 104 16.54 15.16 -0.70
N ILE A 105 15.70 15.02 0.34
CA ILE A 105 16.12 15.19 1.75
C ILE A 105 17.22 14.19 2.10
N ALA A 106 17.05 12.92 1.72
CA ALA A 106 18.04 11.87 1.96
C ALA A 106 19.37 12.16 1.26
N GLU A 107 19.35 12.70 0.04
CA GLU A 107 20.56 13.13 -0.67
C GLU A 107 21.26 14.32 0.01
N ILE A 108 20.50 15.32 0.48
CA ILE A 108 21.04 16.45 1.23
C ILE A 108 21.71 15.94 2.51
N ARG A 109 21.03 15.06 3.25
CA ARG A 109 21.57 14.39 4.44
C ARG A 109 22.84 13.63 4.11
N ASN A 110 22.84 12.81 3.06
CA ASN A 110 24.02 12.05 2.65
C ASN A 110 25.21 12.95 2.29
N LYS A 111 24.97 14.17 1.78
CA LYS A 111 26.02 15.15 1.45
C LYS A 111 26.47 16.02 2.61
N ARG A 112 25.62 16.26 3.62
CA ARG A 112 25.88 17.26 4.67
C ARG A 112 25.77 16.79 6.12
N SER A 113 25.23 15.59 6.39
CA SER A 113 25.09 15.06 7.76
C SER A 113 26.40 15.11 8.56
N ASP A 114 26.27 15.40 9.85
CA ASP A 114 27.33 15.44 10.86
C ASP A 114 27.57 14.10 11.58
N ILE A 115 26.55 13.25 11.65
CA ILE A 115 26.52 12.06 12.54
C ILE A 115 26.34 10.75 11.76
N SER A 116 25.75 10.80 10.57
CA SER A 116 25.60 9.62 9.70
C SER A 116 26.87 9.30 8.92
N HIS A 117 27.18 8.00 8.81
CA HIS A 117 28.21 7.41 7.94
C HIS A 117 29.67 7.82 8.20
N GLY A 118 30.00 8.41 9.36
CA GLY A 118 31.39 8.63 9.77
C GLY A 118 32.19 9.51 8.81
N ARG A 119 31.80 10.79 8.70
CA ARG A 119 32.39 11.76 7.77
C ARG A 119 33.86 12.06 8.05
N MET A 120 34.61 12.27 6.96
CA MET A 120 35.97 12.80 7.01
C MET A 120 35.97 14.26 7.44
N ALA A 121 36.82 14.62 8.41
CA ALA A 121 37.05 16.00 8.82
C ALA A 121 38.14 16.67 7.96
N PRO A 122 38.02 17.97 7.65
CA PRO A 122 36.94 18.89 8.02
C PRO A 122 35.75 18.86 7.05
N LYS A 123 34.56 19.21 7.56
CA LYS A 123 33.33 19.36 6.78
C LYS A 123 33.33 20.70 6.03
N PHE A 124 32.93 20.67 4.75
CA PHE A 124 32.94 21.86 3.89
C PHE A 124 31.56 22.35 3.44
N ILE A 125 30.52 21.53 3.61
CA ILE A 125 29.16 21.86 3.16
C ILE A 125 28.22 21.72 4.35
N PHE A 126 27.52 22.81 4.68
CA PHE A 126 26.59 22.89 5.80
C PHE A 126 25.21 23.30 5.28
N SER A 127 24.15 22.82 5.92
CA SER A 127 22.80 23.33 5.66
C SER A 127 22.55 24.64 6.39
N SER A 128 21.77 25.52 5.76
CA SER A 128 21.31 26.75 6.40
C SER A 128 20.12 26.45 7.31
N SER A 129 19.93 27.25 8.36
CA SER A 129 18.76 27.15 9.23
C SER A 129 17.45 27.38 8.46
N LYS A 130 17.48 28.16 7.38
CA LYS A 130 16.31 28.36 6.51
C LYS A 130 15.93 27.09 5.74
N LEU A 131 16.92 26.35 5.24
CA LEU A 131 16.67 25.05 4.61
C LEU A 131 16.12 24.05 5.63
N ALA A 132 16.74 23.94 6.82
CA ALA A 132 16.26 23.05 7.87
C ALA A 132 14.82 23.38 8.28
N SER A 133 14.51 24.65 8.58
CA SER A 133 13.14 25.07 8.89
C SER A 133 12.15 24.75 7.76
N THR A 134 12.56 24.84 6.49
CA THR A 134 11.71 24.46 5.35
C THR A 134 11.44 22.96 5.36
N VAL A 135 12.48 22.14 5.54
CA VAL A 135 12.36 20.67 5.63
C VAL A 135 11.48 20.27 6.81
N VAL A 136 11.64 20.92 7.98
CA VAL A 136 10.81 20.68 9.17
C VAL A 136 9.35 20.96 8.86
N ASN A 137 9.01 22.13 8.32
CA ASN A 137 7.63 22.51 8.07
C ASN A 137 6.95 21.61 7.03
N MET A 138 7.69 21.18 6.01
CA MET A 138 7.22 20.22 5.01
C MET A 138 6.99 18.85 5.65
N THR A 139 7.93 18.38 6.46
CA THR A 139 7.82 17.09 7.16
C THR A 139 6.65 17.10 8.15
N ASP A 140 6.48 18.18 8.89
CA ASP A 140 5.40 18.38 9.88
C ASP A 140 4.02 18.31 9.21
N SER A 141 3.83 19.06 8.12
CA SER A 141 2.53 19.08 7.41
C SER A 141 2.25 17.78 6.65
N MET A 142 3.29 17.15 6.10
CA MET A 142 3.16 15.87 5.41
C MET A 142 2.76 14.77 6.39
N LEU A 143 3.45 14.66 7.52
CA LEU A 143 3.19 13.61 8.50
C LEU A 143 1.89 13.86 9.27
N GLU A 144 1.52 15.11 9.55
CA GLU A 144 0.18 15.46 10.07
C GLU A 144 -0.92 14.85 9.18
N TYR A 145 -0.89 15.16 7.88
CA TYR A 145 -1.86 14.64 6.92
C TYR A 145 -1.90 13.11 6.91
N ILE A 146 -0.74 12.45 6.89
CA ILE A 146 -0.66 10.98 6.88
C ILE A 146 -1.19 10.37 8.17
N LEU A 147 -0.80 10.92 9.31
CA LEU A 147 -1.18 10.39 10.62
C LEU A 147 -2.66 10.62 10.92
N GLU A 148 -3.26 11.69 10.41
CA GLU A 148 -4.70 11.94 10.52
C GLU A 148 -5.50 10.82 9.89
N HIS A 149 -5.10 10.38 8.68
CA HIS A 149 -5.74 9.27 7.99
C HIS A 149 -5.41 7.94 8.65
N TYR A 150 -4.16 7.71 9.03
CA TYR A 150 -3.76 6.49 9.74
C TYR A 150 -4.56 6.28 11.03
N PHE A 151 -4.63 7.28 11.91
CA PHE A 151 -5.39 7.16 13.16
C PHE A 151 -6.91 7.15 12.99
N SER A 152 -7.43 7.48 11.79
CA SER A 152 -8.85 7.35 11.47
C SER A 152 -9.25 5.90 11.15
N ILE A 153 -8.29 5.04 10.84
CA ILE A 153 -8.55 3.63 10.54
C ILE A 153 -8.91 2.91 11.85
N ASP A 154 -9.98 2.12 11.80
CA ASP A 154 -10.27 1.17 12.87
C ASP A 154 -9.27 0.03 12.79
N HIS A 155 -8.17 0.20 13.52
CA HIS A 155 -7.21 -0.86 13.75
C HIS A 155 -7.86 -1.93 14.63
N TYR A 156 -8.61 -2.84 14.02
CA TYR A 156 -9.10 -4.07 14.68
C TYR A 156 -7.96 -4.88 15.31
N LYS A 157 -6.71 -4.59 14.95
CA LYS A 157 -5.48 -5.18 15.47
C LYS A 157 -4.81 -4.45 16.64
N ASP A 158 -5.16 -3.21 16.99
CA ASP A 158 -4.40 -2.42 17.98
C ASP A 158 -5.16 -2.12 19.28
N SER A 159 -6.41 -2.57 19.44
CA SER A 159 -7.02 -2.51 20.76
C SER A 159 -6.40 -3.62 21.59
N ILE A 160 -5.48 -3.25 22.51
CA ILE A 160 -4.98 -4.19 23.53
C ILE A 160 -6.20 -4.93 24.07
N LEU A 161 -6.26 -6.23 23.80
CA LEU A 161 -7.34 -7.09 24.26
C LEU A 161 -7.45 -6.97 25.78
N ASP A 162 -8.45 -6.25 26.28
CA ASP A 162 -8.67 -6.15 27.72
C ASP A 162 -9.17 -7.50 28.20
N TYR A 163 -8.29 -8.23 28.89
CA TYR A 163 -8.57 -9.55 29.45
C TYR A 163 -9.89 -9.59 30.25
N ASN A 164 -10.28 -8.50 30.90
CA ASN A 164 -11.49 -8.43 31.74
C ASN A 164 -12.72 -7.87 31.01
N SER A 165 -12.63 -7.57 29.72
CA SER A 165 -13.77 -7.11 28.95
C SER A 165 -14.79 -8.23 28.69
N GLU A 166 -16.07 -7.86 28.56
CA GLU A 166 -17.15 -8.83 28.26
C GLU A 166 -16.92 -9.59 26.95
N GLN A 167 -16.22 -8.97 25.99
CA GLN A 167 -15.91 -9.59 24.70
C GLN A 167 -14.85 -10.70 24.84
N MET A 168 -13.91 -10.55 25.78
CA MET A 168 -12.80 -11.49 25.97
C MET A 168 -13.15 -12.67 26.87
N GLU A 169 -14.27 -12.63 27.61
CA GLU A 169 -14.68 -13.74 28.48
C GLU A 169 -14.82 -15.05 27.70
N ALA A 170 -15.52 -15.00 26.56
CA ALA A 170 -15.74 -16.17 25.71
C ALA A 170 -14.44 -16.66 25.03
N TYR A 171 -13.50 -15.77 24.73
CA TYR A 171 -12.19 -16.15 24.20
C TYR A 171 -11.32 -16.82 25.27
N ASN A 172 -11.28 -16.23 26.46
CA ASN A 172 -10.48 -16.74 27.59
C ASN A 172 -10.94 -18.14 28.03
N ASP A 173 -12.27 -18.37 28.05
CA ASP A 173 -12.84 -19.67 28.36
C ASP A 173 -12.50 -20.71 27.28
N TRP A 174 -12.64 -20.35 25.99
CA TRP A 174 -12.24 -21.22 24.88
C TRP A 174 -10.75 -21.58 24.94
N LEU A 175 -9.89 -20.62 25.22
CA LEU A 175 -8.44 -20.83 25.26
C LEU A 175 -8.06 -21.78 26.41
N ASP A 176 -8.71 -21.65 27.57
CA ASP A 176 -8.52 -22.53 28.72
C ASP A 176 -9.06 -23.96 28.51
N GLU A 177 -10.09 -24.13 27.67
CA GLU A 177 -10.64 -25.44 27.31
C GLU A 177 -9.87 -26.12 26.17
N SER A 178 -9.27 -25.34 25.27
CA SER A 178 -8.55 -25.82 24.10
C SER A 178 -7.21 -26.51 24.42
N VAL A 179 -6.65 -26.28 25.62
CA VAL A 179 -5.32 -26.77 26.02
C VAL A 179 -5.39 -27.53 27.34
N ASP A 180 -4.86 -28.75 27.39
CA ASP A 180 -4.68 -29.49 28.64
C ASP A 180 -3.53 -28.88 29.46
N PHE A 181 -3.87 -27.94 30.35
CA PHE A 181 -2.91 -27.20 31.14
C PHE A 181 -2.54 -27.92 32.46
N PRO A 182 -1.25 -28.17 32.75
CA PRO A 182 -0.84 -28.98 33.91
C PRO A 182 -1.23 -28.41 35.28
N ILE A 183 -1.40 -27.08 35.37
CA ILE A 183 -1.66 -26.38 36.63
C ILE A 183 -3.16 -26.12 36.77
N LYS A 184 -3.88 -27.08 37.36
CA LYS A 184 -5.35 -27.05 37.55
C LYS A 184 -5.94 -25.84 38.29
N LYS A 185 -5.11 -25.02 38.95
CA LYS A 185 -5.55 -23.83 39.71
C LYS A 185 -5.29 -22.51 39.00
N ALA A 186 -4.54 -22.51 37.89
CA ALA A 186 -4.22 -21.32 37.13
C ALA A 186 -4.96 -21.36 35.79
N ARG A 187 -5.42 -20.19 35.32
CA ARG A 187 -5.98 -20.04 33.98
C ARG A 187 -4.81 -19.92 33.00
N TYR A 188 -4.80 -20.77 31.99
CA TYR A 188 -3.81 -20.76 30.91
C TYR A 188 -3.91 -19.44 30.13
N SER A 189 -5.14 -19.02 29.79
CA SER A 189 -5.44 -17.74 29.14
C SER A 189 -4.82 -16.54 29.86
N LYS A 190 -5.01 -16.48 31.18
CA LYS A 190 -4.45 -15.40 32.02
C LYS A 190 -2.92 -15.41 32.06
N LEU A 191 -2.32 -16.59 32.18
CA LEU A 191 -0.87 -16.71 32.19
C LEU A 191 -0.25 -16.34 30.85
N LEU A 192 -0.91 -16.68 29.76
CA LEU A 192 -0.50 -16.30 28.41
C LEU A 192 -0.58 -14.78 28.26
N TYR A 193 -1.73 -14.18 28.58
CA TYR A 193 -1.89 -12.72 28.56
C TYR A 193 -0.84 -11.95 29.39
N GLU A 194 -0.51 -12.43 30.59
CA GLU A 194 0.43 -11.75 31.50
C GLU A 194 1.91 -11.94 31.14
N ASN A 195 2.28 -13.02 30.44
CA ASN A 195 3.70 -13.40 30.24
C ASN A 195 4.11 -13.49 28.77
N ASP A 196 3.16 -13.63 27.85
CA ASP A 196 3.37 -13.78 26.41
C ASP A 196 2.15 -13.23 25.65
N TYR A 197 2.01 -11.90 25.71
CA TYR A 197 0.87 -11.18 25.15
C TYR A 197 0.74 -11.37 23.64
N ASP A 198 1.86 -11.36 22.93
CA ASP A 198 1.91 -11.52 21.47
C ASP A 198 1.28 -12.86 21.04
N GLU A 199 1.59 -13.95 21.77
CA GLU A 199 0.97 -15.25 21.52
C GLU A 199 -0.53 -15.26 21.90
N TYR A 200 -0.91 -14.58 22.99
CA TYR A 200 -2.32 -14.44 23.39
C TYR A 200 -3.15 -13.69 22.33
N GLU A 201 -2.62 -12.63 21.75
CA GLU A 201 -3.26 -11.86 20.68
C GLU A 201 -3.30 -12.63 19.36
N SER A 202 -2.21 -13.30 19.01
CA SER A 202 -2.11 -14.15 17.82
C SER A 202 -3.19 -15.23 17.81
N ARG A 203 -3.35 -15.97 18.90
CA ARG A 203 -4.38 -17.03 19.00
C ARG A 203 -5.81 -16.49 18.97
N TYR A 204 -6.04 -15.27 19.45
CA TYR A 204 -7.35 -14.62 19.33
C TYR A 204 -7.71 -14.37 17.86
N SER A 205 -6.79 -13.77 17.12
CA SER A 205 -7.01 -13.37 15.73
C SER A 205 -7.00 -14.57 14.78
N ASP A 206 -6.05 -15.49 14.95
CA ASP A 206 -5.80 -16.55 13.98
C ASP A 206 -6.60 -17.82 14.19
N GLU A 207 -7.06 -18.09 15.41
CA GLU A 207 -7.78 -19.31 15.75
C GLU A 207 -9.21 -19.02 16.21
N TYR A 208 -9.38 -18.16 17.21
CA TYR A 208 -10.70 -17.93 17.82
C TYR A 208 -11.68 -17.24 16.86
N LEU A 209 -11.29 -16.14 16.22
CA LEU A 209 -12.15 -15.45 15.25
C LEU A 209 -12.49 -16.32 14.03
N LYS A 210 -11.51 -17.08 13.51
CA LYS A 210 -11.74 -17.99 12.37
C LYS A 210 -12.68 -19.13 12.74
N SER A 211 -12.58 -19.67 13.97
CA SER A 211 -13.50 -20.71 14.44
C SER A 211 -14.96 -20.21 14.52
N LYS A 212 -15.16 -18.93 14.83
CA LYS A 212 -16.49 -18.30 14.85
C LYS A 212 -17.08 -18.12 13.45
N GLU A 213 -16.24 -17.81 12.47
CA GLU A 213 -16.66 -17.69 11.06
C GLU A 213 -17.04 -19.05 10.48
N GLU A 214 -16.30 -20.12 10.81
CA GLU A 214 -16.61 -21.50 10.40
C GLU A 214 -17.94 -21.99 11.02
N ASP A 215 -18.16 -21.72 12.32
CA ASP A 215 -19.41 -22.04 13.00
C ASP A 215 -20.63 -21.30 12.39
N GLU A 216 -20.46 -20.05 11.94
CA GLU A 216 -21.53 -19.29 11.27
C GLU A 216 -21.85 -19.82 9.85
N ILE A 217 -20.85 -20.33 9.14
CA ILE A 217 -21.03 -20.95 7.82
C ILE A 217 -21.76 -22.30 7.97
N GLU A 218 -21.35 -23.15 8.92
CA GLU A 218 -22.07 -24.40 9.23
C GLU A 218 -23.50 -24.15 9.69
N HIS A 219 -23.75 -23.10 10.47
CA HIS A 219 -25.11 -22.74 10.89
C HIS A 219 -25.99 -22.24 9.73
N LYS A 220 -25.43 -21.48 8.77
CA LYS A 220 -26.16 -21.03 7.57
C LYS A 220 -26.47 -22.21 6.63
N GLU A 221 -25.54 -23.15 6.47
CA GLU A 221 -25.77 -24.37 5.68
C GLU A 221 -26.78 -25.30 6.36
N ALA A 222 -26.74 -25.45 7.69
CA ALA A 222 -27.71 -26.26 8.42
C ALA A 222 -29.14 -25.68 8.36
N VAL A 223 -29.30 -24.35 8.39
CA VAL A 223 -30.60 -23.69 8.25
C VAL A 223 -31.16 -23.84 6.82
N ALA A 224 -30.31 -23.75 5.79
CA ALA A 224 -30.72 -23.99 4.40
C ALA A 224 -31.18 -25.44 4.16
N VAL A 225 -30.55 -26.43 4.81
CA VAL A 225 -30.94 -27.85 4.72
C VAL A 225 -32.24 -28.16 5.47
N ILE A 226 -32.64 -27.34 6.45
CA ILE A 226 -33.91 -27.47 7.18
C ILE A 226 -35.06 -26.87 6.36
N GLU A 227 -34.86 -25.71 5.70
CA GLU A 227 -35.88 -25.09 4.84
C GLU A 227 -36.20 -25.94 3.59
N GLU A 228 -35.23 -26.68 3.04
CA GLU A 228 -35.49 -27.61 1.93
C GLU A 228 -36.27 -28.88 2.35
N LYS A 229 -36.30 -29.23 3.64
CA LYS A 229 -37.01 -30.42 4.15
C LYS A 229 -38.45 -30.16 4.57
N GLU A 230 -38.85 -28.90 4.80
CA GLU A 230 -40.23 -28.57 5.21
C GLU A 230 -41.21 -28.28 4.05
N THR A 231 -40.77 -28.29 2.79
CA THR A 231 -41.63 -27.96 1.63
C THR A 231 -42.16 -29.16 0.82
N ILE A 232 -42.12 -30.38 1.36
CA ILE A 232 -42.73 -31.56 0.73
C ILE A 232 -43.76 -32.19 1.66
N GLU A 233 -44.98 -31.63 1.69
CA GLU A 233 -46.24 -32.38 1.75
C GLU A 233 -47.44 -31.41 1.74
N THR A 234 -48.04 -31.23 0.56
CA THR A 234 -49.47 -31.44 0.27
C THR A 234 -49.87 -30.66 -0.99
N ILE A 235 -50.13 -31.41 -2.07
CA ILE A 235 -50.82 -30.94 -3.27
C ILE A 235 -52.19 -31.61 -3.25
N ASP A 236 -53.28 -30.84 -3.36
CA ASP A 236 -54.43 -31.18 -4.21
C ASP A 236 -55.42 -29.98 -4.33
N PRO A 237 -56.31 -29.94 -5.35
CA PRO A 237 -56.30 -28.84 -6.32
C PRO A 237 -57.65 -28.09 -6.45
N ALA A 238 -57.65 -27.10 -7.35
CA ALA A 238 -58.79 -26.37 -7.94
C ALA A 238 -59.29 -25.11 -7.18
N THR A 239 -59.09 -23.93 -7.76
CA THR A 239 -60.00 -23.30 -8.76
C THR A 239 -59.57 -21.85 -9.03
N GLN A 240 -59.32 -21.53 -10.31
CA GLN A 240 -59.46 -20.27 -11.09
C GLN A 240 -59.44 -18.92 -10.32
N GLU A 241 -58.61 -17.94 -10.72
CA GLU A 241 -58.95 -16.95 -11.77
C GLU A 241 -57.71 -16.18 -12.31
N GLN A 242 -57.93 -15.46 -13.41
CA GLN A 242 -57.02 -14.94 -14.44
C GLN A 242 -56.16 -13.69 -14.08
N PRO A 243 -55.19 -13.31 -14.94
CA PRO A 243 -54.05 -12.47 -14.58
C PRO A 243 -54.30 -10.97 -14.80
N VAL A 244 -53.71 -10.14 -13.94
CA VAL A 244 -53.62 -8.69 -14.13
C VAL A 244 -52.15 -8.29 -14.14
N ALA A 245 -51.69 -7.84 -15.31
CA ALA A 245 -50.41 -7.19 -15.55
C ALA A 245 -50.42 -5.75 -15.01
N ILE A 246 -49.24 -5.22 -14.65
CA ILE A 246 -48.80 -3.79 -14.55
C ILE A 246 -47.33 -3.83 -14.01
N PRO A 247 -46.42 -2.90 -14.40
CA PRO A 247 -45.35 -3.18 -15.35
C PRO A 247 -43.94 -2.94 -14.79
N VAL A 248 -42.93 -3.33 -15.56
CA VAL A 248 -41.52 -2.96 -15.36
C VAL A 248 -41.33 -1.49 -15.78
N GLU A 249 -40.91 -0.65 -14.84
CA GLU A 249 -40.37 0.69 -15.13
C GLU A 249 -38.85 0.65 -15.05
N GLU A 250 -38.25 0.95 -16.21
CA GLU A 250 -36.86 1.27 -16.51
C GLU A 250 -36.69 2.79 -16.32
N GLN A 251 -35.57 3.23 -15.73
CA GLN A 251 -34.94 4.59 -15.77
C GLN A 251 -34.02 4.75 -14.55
N GLU A 252 -32.82 5.33 -14.57
CA GLU A 252 -31.96 5.91 -15.61
C GLU A 252 -30.58 6.11 -14.95
N GLU A 253 -29.51 5.77 -15.66
CA GLU A 253 -28.12 5.94 -15.26
C GLU A 253 -27.74 7.42 -15.14
N LYS A 254 -27.06 7.81 -14.04
CA LYS A 254 -26.30 9.06 -14.00
C LYS A 254 -24.81 8.77 -14.16
N GLN A 255 -24.34 9.09 -15.35
CA GLN A 255 -22.94 9.14 -15.75
C GLN A 255 -22.16 10.17 -14.91
N VAL A 256 -20.99 9.78 -14.42
CA VAL A 256 -19.91 10.69 -13.99
C VAL A 256 -18.83 10.58 -15.06
N GLU A 257 -18.54 11.68 -15.74
CA GLU A 257 -17.55 11.77 -16.83
C GLU A 257 -16.17 11.26 -16.36
N LYS A 258 -15.78 10.08 -16.84
CA LYS A 258 -14.41 9.59 -16.87
C LYS A 258 -13.67 10.29 -18.00
N LEU A 259 -12.66 11.11 -17.68
CA LEU A 259 -11.58 11.39 -18.63
C LEU A 259 -10.60 10.21 -18.55
N VAL A 260 -10.92 9.13 -19.27
CA VAL A 260 -10.02 7.99 -19.49
C VAL A 260 -9.84 7.90 -21.00
N SER A 261 -8.58 7.89 -21.45
CA SER A 261 -8.23 7.66 -22.85
C SER A 261 -8.79 6.30 -23.30
N ASP A 262 -9.57 6.30 -24.39
CA ASP A 262 -10.31 5.15 -24.96
C ASP A 262 -9.39 4.08 -25.61
N PHE A 263 -8.23 3.75 -25.02
CA PHE A 263 -7.36 2.69 -25.54
C PHE A 263 -7.81 1.32 -25.03
N ASP A 264 -8.48 0.55 -25.89
CA ASP A 264 -8.85 -0.84 -25.66
C ASP A 264 -7.82 -1.78 -26.32
N GLU A 265 -7.01 -2.43 -25.49
CA GLU A 265 -5.94 -3.34 -25.90
C GLU A 265 -6.47 -4.52 -26.74
N GLU A 266 -7.64 -5.05 -26.41
CA GLU A 266 -8.19 -6.24 -27.08
C GLU A 266 -8.62 -5.93 -28.53
N THR A 267 -9.14 -4.73 -28.75
CA THR A 267 -9.57 -4.26 -30.07
C THR A 267 -8.43 -3.66 -30.89
N PHE A 268 -7.37 -3.16 -30.22
CA PHE A 268 -6.26 -2.49 -30.88
C PHE A 268 -5.33 -3.44 -31.65
N TRP A 269 -5.12 -4.68 -31.20
CA TRP A 269 -4.17 -5.61 -31.82
C TRP A 269 -4.79 -6.52 -32.89
N SER A 270 -4.90 -6.02 -34.12
CA SER A 270 -5.29 -6.83 -35.28
C SER A 270 -4.17 -7.76 -35.77
N GLU A 271 -4.49 -8.74 -36.62
CA GLU A 271 -3.49 -9.61 -37.26
C GLU A 271 -2.40 -8.81 -37.99
N VAL A 272 -2.78 -7.70 -38.64
CA VAL A 272 -1.87 -6.80 -39.37
C VAL A 272 -0.90 -6.09 -38.40
N ARG A 273 -1.40 -5.60 -37.26
CA ARG A 273 -0.57 -4.88 -36.27
C ARG A 273 0.35 -5.82 -35.49
N ASN A 274 -0.10 -7.05 -35.21
CA ASN A 274 0.78 -8.07 -34.62
C ASN A 274 1.88 -8.48 -35.61
N GLN A 275 1.59 -8.56 -36.91
CA GLN A 275 2.62 -8.80 -37.92
C GLN A 275 3.63 -7.65 -38.01
N ALA A 276 3.15 -6.39 -38.02
CA ALA A 276 4.02 -5.21 -38.02
C ALA A 276 4.91 -5.13 -36.77
N LEU A 277 4.37 -5.51 -35.60
CA LEU A 277 5.11 -5.62 -34.35
C LEU A 277 6.24 -6.67 -34.46
N GLN A 278 5.94 -7.83 -35.04
CA GLN A 278 6.93 -8.88 -35.22
C GLN A 278 8.03 -8.48 -36.20
N GLU A 279 7.68 -7.86 -37.33
CA GLU A 279 8.66 -7.36 -38.31
C GLU A 279 9.57 -6.29 -37.71
N PHE A 280 9.01 -5.37 -36.91
CA PHE A 280 9.79 -4.36 -36.19
C PHE A 280 10.70 -4.98 -35.12
N ALA A 281 10.19 -5.95 -34.35
CA ALA A 281 10.98 -6.65 -33.35
C ALA A 281 12.15 -7.41 -33.97
N GLU A 282 11.95 -8.06 -35.12
CA GLU A 282 13.01 -8.76 -35.85
C GLU A 282 14.05 -7.78 -36.43
N ALA A 283 13.62 -6.65 -36.99
CA ALA A 283 14.50 -5.63 -37.57
C ALA A 283 15.41 -4.97 -36.51
N GLU A 284 14.88 -4.72 -35.31
CA GLU A 284 15.60 -4.07 -34.20
C GLU A 284 16.23 -5.05 -33.20
N ASN A 285 16.14 -6.37 -33.47
CA ASN A 285 16.62 -7.45 -32.59
C ASN A 285 16.06 -7.39 -31.17
N LEU A 286 14.74 -7.26 -31.07
CA LEU A 286 13.97 -7.17 -29.84
C LEU A 286 13.13 -8.44 -29.60
N LYS A 287 12.63 -8.58 -28.38
CA LYS A 287 11.66 -9.58 -27.95
C LYS A 287 10.26 -9.04 -28.22
N SER A 288 9.51 -9.73 -29.07
CA SER A 288 8.18 -9.31 -29.51
C SER A 288 7.19 -9.13 -28.35
N GLU A 289 7.18 -10.03 -27.37
CA GLU A 289 6.27 -9.97 -26.21
C GLU A 289 6.52 -8.73 -25.35
N GLU A 290 7.77 -8.49 -24.96
CA GLU A 290 8.16 -7.34 -24.14
C GLU A 290 7.97 -6.02 -24.90
N LEU A 291 8.18 -6.01 -26.22
CA LEU A 291 7.91 -4.85 -27.05
C LEU A 291 6.41 -4.52 -27.07
N LYS A 292 5.54 -5.54 -27.12
CA LYS A 292 4.08 -5.37 -27.08
C LYS A 292 3.64 -4.66 -25.81
N GLU A 293 4.17 -5.10 -24.66
CA GLU A 293 3.89 -4.49 -23.35
C GLU A 293 4.32 -3.03 -23.30
N VAL A 294 5.53 -2.73 -23.77
CA VAL A 294 6.06 -1.35 -23.81
C VAL A 294 5.23 -0.44 -24.73
N VAL A 295 4.77 -0.96 -25.87
CA VAL A 295 3.91 -0.21 -26.80
C VAL A 295 2.52 0.03 -26.19
N ASN A 296 1.92 -0.97 -25.54
CA ASN A 296 0.64 -0.83 -24.84
C ASN A 296 0.72 0.24 -23.74
N GLU A 297 1.75 0.17 -22.90
CA GLU A 297 1.95 1.13 -21.82
C GLU A 297 2.18 2.55 -22.36
N TYR A 298 2.92 2.69 -23.46
CA TYR A 298 3.13 3.98 -24.12
C TYR A 298 1.82 4.55 -24.71
N LEU A 299 1.04 3.74 -25.43
CA LEU A 299 -0.21 4.17 -26.06
C LEU A 299 -1.33 4.47 -25.05
N PHE A 300 -1.34 3.76 -23.92
CA PHE A 300 -2.27 4.01 -22.84
C PHE A 300 -1.88 5.25 -22.01
N SER A 301 -0.60 5.40 -21.67
CA SER A 301 -0.15 6.43 -20.73
C SER A 301 0.32 7.73 -21.39
N GLU A 302 0.54 7.73 -22.70
CA GLU A 302 1.20 8.79 -23.50
C GLU A 302 2.57 9.25 -22.94
N LYS A 303 3.17 8.47 -22.04
CA LYS A 303 4.46 8.79 -21.40
C LYS A 303 5.57 7.97 -22.03
N PRO A 304 6.75 8.57 -22.29
CA PRO A 304 7.87 7.86 -22.88
C PRO A 304 8.26 6.66 -22.01
N PRO A 305 8.51 5.48 -22.60
CA PRO A 305 8.79 4.27 -21.84
C PRO A 305 10.12 4.39 -21.08
N LEU A 306 10.20 3.76 -19.92
CA LEU A 306 11.39 3.82 -19.08
C LEU A 306 12.56 3.13 -19.77
N ARG A 307 13.77 3.64 -19.51
CA ARG A 307 15.01 3.12 -20.11
C ARG A 307 15.24 1.64 -19.80
N ASP A 308 14.83 1.20 -18.61
CA ASP A 308 14.99 -0.19 -18.19
C ASP A 308 13.97 -1.10 -18.87
N ASP A 309 12.75 -0.62 -19.15
CA ASP A 309 11.74 -1.41 -19.87
C ASP A 309 12.08 -1.54 -21.35
N VAL A 310 12.56 -0.46 -21.98
CA VAL A 310 13.15 -0.53 -23.32
C VAL A 310 14.35 -1.48 -23.35
N ALA A 311 15.18 -1.51 -22.31
CA ALA A 311 16.31 -2.43 -22.25
C ALA A 311 15.90 -3.91 -22.07
N LYS A 312 14.74 -4.20 -21.46
CA LYS A 312 14.20 -5.58 -21.32
C LYS A 312 13.76 -6.15 -22.66
N THR A 313 13.27 -5.28 -23.56
CA THR A 313 12.90 -5.67 -24.93
C THR A 313 14.10 -6.15 -25.75
N MET A 314 15.34 -5.83 -25.38
CA MET A 314 16.52 -6.23 -26.16
C MET A 314 16.87 -7.72 -25.96
N ASN A 315 17.17 -8.44 -27.05
CA ASN A 315 17.66 -9.83 -26.97
C ASN A 315 19.06 -9.91 -26.33
N GLU A 316 19.92 -8.94 -26.64
CA GLU A 316 21.26 -8.83 -26.06
C GLU A 316 21.40 -7.51 -25.31
N ARG A 317 21.74 -7.59 -24.02
CA ARG A 317 21.91 -6.39 -23.18
C ARG A 317 23.21 -5.67 -23.56
N PRO A 318 23.17 -4.39 -23.98
CA PRO A 318 24.37 -3.67 -24.38
C PRO A 318 25.27 -3.37 -23.18
N LYS A 319 26.56 -3.15 -23.44
CA LYS A 319 27.52 -2.79 -22.38
C LYS A 319 27.18 -1.42 -21.79
N LEU A 320 27.52 -1.20 -20.52
CA LEU A 320 27.19 0.02 -19.76
C LEU A 320 27.59 1.34 -20.45
N SER A 321 28.65 1.30 -21.27
CA SER A 321 29.13 2.42 -22.08
C SER A 321 28.27 2.74 -23.30
N GLU A 322 27.65 1.72 -23.90
CA GLU A 322 26.80 1.82 -25.09
C GLU A 322 25.33 2.07 -24.72
N PHE A 323 24.95 1.66 -23.50
CA PHE A 323 23.62 1.85 -22.92
C PHE A 323 23.15 3.32 -22.94
N LYS A 324 24.08 4.27 -22.72
CA LYS A 324 23.77 5.72 -22.72
C LYS A 324 23.42 6.28 -24.10
N THR A 325 23.78 5.57 -25.17
CA THR A 325 23.60 6.03 -26.55
C THR A 325 22.53 5.20 -27.28
N ILE A 326 22.53 3.88 -27.09
CA ILE A 326 21.63 2.96 -27.79
C ILE A 326 20.20 3.05 -27.24
N VAL A 327 20.02 3.08 -25.91
CA VAL A 327 18.69 3.04 -25.30
C VAL A 327 17.84 4.26 -25.66
N PRO A 328 18.33 5.52 -25.58
CA PRO A 328 17.54 6.67 -26.00
C PRO A 328 17.16 6.63 -27.49
N SER A 329 18.09 6.21 -28.35
CA SER A 329 17.82 6.09 -29.78
C SER A 329 16.77 5.01 -30.10
N LEU A 330 16.74 3.93 -29.31
CA LEU A 330 15.75 2.87 -29.45
C LEU A 330 14.38 3.30 -28.90
N THR A 331 14.36 4.03 -27.78
CA THR A 331 13.14 4.64 -27.22
C THR A 331 12.46 5.53 -28.27
N ASP A 332 13.21 6.39 -28.96
CA ASP A 332 12.66 7.26 -30.00
C ASP A 332 12.06 6.45 -31.17
N ARG A 333 12.69 5.34 -31.57
CA ARG A 333 12.18 4.44 -32.62
C ARG A 333 10.91 3.70 -32.20
N ILE A 334 10.85 3.20 -30.96
CA ILE A 334 9.67 2.49 -30.42
C ILE A 334 8.48 3.46 -30.31
N MET A 335 8.70 4.69 -29.84
CA MET A 335 7.64 5.71 -29.78
C MET A 335 7.15 6.11 -31.18
N ALA A 336 8.05 6.25 -32.16
CA ALA A 336 7.65 6.52 -33.54
C ALA A 336 6.79 5.38 -34.10
N PHE A 337 7.22 4.12 -33.92
CA PHE A 337 6.47 2.95 -34.32
C PHE A 337 5.08 2.87 -33.66
N ALA A 338 5.00 3.11 -32.34
CA ALA A 338 3.73 3.10 -31.63
C ALA A 338 2.76 4.20 -32.14
N ASN A 339 3.27 5.40 -32.40
CA ASN A 339 2.46 6.48 -32.98
C ASN A 339 2.01 6.16 -34.41
N ASP A 340 2.84 5.49 -35.21
CA ASP A 340 2.47 5.04 -36.56
C ASP A 340 1.34 3.99 -36.51
N LEU A 341 1.36 3.08 -35.52
CA LEU A 341 0.28 2.11 -35.28
C LEU A 341 -1.03 2.76 -34.83
N ASN A 342 -0.96 3.93 -34.19
CA ASN A 342 -2.11 4.67 -33.70
C ASN A 342 -2.74 5.58 -34.78
N ASN A 343 -2.14 5.68 -35.97
CA ASN A 343 -2.64 6.51 -37.07
C ASN A 343 -3.56 5.70 -38.00
N PRO A 344 -4.83 6.11 -38.23
CA PRO A 344 -5.81 5.38 -39.04
C PRO A 344 -5.45 5.20 -40.53
N GLU A 345 -4.39 5.85 -41.04
CA GLU A 345 -3.92 5.68 -42.43
C GLU A 345 -3.06 4.42 -42.64
N ALA A 346 -2.67 3.70 -41.56
CA ALA A 346 -1.85 2.49 -41.65
C ALA A 346 -2.62 1.23 -42.11
N GLU A 347 -3.95 1.30 -42.22
CA GLU A 347 -4.82 0.20 -42.67
C GLU A 347 -5.27 0.31 -44.15
N ALA A 348 -4.71 1.25 -44.92
CA ALA A 348 -5.06 1.50 -46.33
C ALA A 348 -4.22 0.75 -47.36
#